data_AF-A0AAX6RRD3-F1
#
_entry.id   AF-A0AAX6RRD3-F1
#
_cell.length_a   1.000
_cell.length_b   1.000
_cell.length_c   1.000
_cell.angle_alpha   90.00
_cell.angle_beta   90.00
_cell.angle_gamma   90.00
#
_symmetry.space_group_name_H-M   'P 1'
#
loop_
_entity.id
_entity.type
_entity.pdbx_description
1 polymer ?
#
loop_
_entity_poly.entity_id
_entity_poly.type
_entity_poly.pdbx_seq_one_letter_code
_entity_poly.pdbx_strand_id
1 'polypeptide(L)'
;MLRSRERKSGPEPGLRGVLGQPHHCRPFPRGFAAQSWAGKAGLELTVILLAQLPECWDYRYRKLALKNHPLKSDEPFAAETFRQIAEAYDVLSDPVKRGIYDKFGEEGLKGGIPLEFGAQTPWTTGYVFHGNPDKVFHEFFGGDNPFSEFFEAGGSDVDLNFGGLRGRGVKKQDPSIERDLYLSLEDLFFGCTKKIKISRRVLNEDEYSSTIKDKILTIDVQPGWRQGTRITFEKEGDQGPNIIPADIIFIVKEKLHPRFRRENDNLFFVNPISLGKGLVPNRIINVPSK
;
A
#
# COMPACT_ATOMS: atom_id res chain seq x y z
N MET A 1 -34.22 -39.29 46.22
CA MET A 1 -32.87 -38.92 45.74
C MET A 1 -32.60 -39.65 44.42
N LEU A 2 -32.66 -38.91 43.32
CA LEU A 2 -32.51 -39.42 41.95
C LEU A 2 -31.04 -39.81 41.69
N ARG A 3 -30.82 -41.05 41.20
CA ARG A 3 -29.52 -41.54 40.76
C ARG A 3 -29.19 -40.96 39.38
N SER A 4 -28.24 -40.03 39.32
CA SER A 4 -27.67 -39.52 38.06
C SER A 4 -26.46 -40.36 37.65
N ARG A 5 -26.41 -40.67 36.37
CA ARG A 5 -25.48 -41.60 35.72
C ARG A 5 -24.16 -40.89 35.39
N GLU A 6 -23.07 -41.31 36.01
CA GLU A 6 -21.70 -40.87 35.71
C GLU A 6 -21.30 -41.28 34.28
N ARG A 7 -20.79 -40.32 33.50
CA ARG A 7 -20.02 -40.59 32.28
C ARG A 7 -18.54 -40.33 32.57
N LYS A 8 -17.74 -41.38 32.41
CA LYS A 8 -16.27 -41.36 32.53
C LYS A 8 -15.64 -40.55 31.40
N SER A 9 -14.66 -39.74 31.78
CA SER A 9 -13.68 -39.04 30.96
C SER A 9 -12.69 -40.02 30.32
N GLY A 10 -12.35 -39.78 29.05
CA GLY A 10 -11.25 -40.40 28.32
C GLY A 10 -10.28 -39.32 27.78
N PRO A 11 -9.02 -39.66 27.49
CA PRO A 11 -7.91 -38.72 27.50
C PRO A 11 -7.71 -37.95 26.18
N GLU A 12 -7.23 -36.72 26.31
CA GLU A 12 -6.74 -35.87 25.22
C GLU A 12 -5.46 -36.44 24.56
N PRO A 13 -5.29 -36.17 23.26
CA PRO A 13 -3.95 -35.99 22.73
C PRO A 13 -3.82 -34.67 21.93
N GLY A 14 -2.91 -33.82 22.38
CA GLY A 14 -1.82 -33.32 21.53
C GLY A 14 -2.13 -32.14 20.61
N LEU A 15 -1.83 -30.94 21.11
CA LEU A 15 -1.56 -29.73 20.35
C LEU A 15 -0.58 -29.99 19.18
N ARG A 16 -1.07 -29.83 17.93
CA ARG A 16 -0.24 -29.51 16.77
C ARG A 16 -0.72 -28.18 16.20
N GLY A 17 0.25 -27.29 15.99
CA GLY A 17 0.04 -25.89 15.65
C GLY A 17 -0.86 -25.67 14.44
N VAL A 18 -1.87 -24.84 14.65
CA VAL A 18 -2.66 -24.23 13.59
C VAL A 18 -1.81 -23.09 13.02
N LEU A 19 -1.17 -23.35 11.89
CA LEU A 19 -0.63 -22.30 11.02
C LEU A 19 -1.80 -21.38 10.64
N GLY A 20 -1.66 -20.11 11.02
CA GLY A 20 -2.64 -19.06 10.79
C GLY A 20 -3.05 -18.98 9.33
N GLN A 21 -4.34 -19.15 9.10
CA GLN A 21 -4.99 -18.88 7.83
C GLN A 21 -5.06 -17.36 7.62
N PRO A 22 -4.59 -16.81 6.48
CA PRO A 22 -4.90 -15.45 6.11
C PRO A 22 -6.35 -15.38 5.64
N HIS A 23 -7.21 -14.77 6.46
CA HIS A 23 -8.59 -14.47 6.11
C HIS A 23 -8.62 -13.37 5.03
N HIS A 24 -9.34 -13.59 3.93
CA HIS A 24 -10.53 -12.81 3.51
C HIS A 24 -11.01 -13.25 2.12
N CYS A 25 -11.59 -14.45 2.07
CA CYS A 25 -12.39 -14.93 0.96
C CYS A 25 -13.86 -14.73 1.31
N ARG A 26 -14.60 -13.91 0.54
CA ARG A 26 -16.05 -13.77 0.74
C ARG A 26 -16.75 -14.90 -0.02
N PRO A 27 -17.48 -15.80 0.68
CA PRO A 27 -18.16 -16.91 0.01
C PRO A 27 -19.35 -16.41 -0.80
N PHE A 28 -19.59 -17.08 -1.93
CA PHE A 28 -20.79 -16.90 -2.75
C PHE A 28 -22.03 -17.45 -2.01
N PRO A 29 -23.18 -16.77 -2.01
CA PRO A 29 -24.43 -17.40 -1.59
C PRO A 29 -24.75 -18.54 -2.56
N ARG A 30 -24.95 -19.75 -2.03
CA ARG A 30 -25.24 -20.96 -2.81
C ARG A 30 -26.51 -20.75 -3.62
N GLY A 31 -26.37 -20.65 -4.94
CA GLY A 31 -27.52 -20.48 -5.83
C GLY A 31 -27.24 -20.52 -7.33
N PHE A 32 -26.03 -20.86 -7.79
CA PHE A 32 -25.78 -21.03 -9.23
C PHE A 32 -26.13 -22.47 -9.65
N ALA A 33 -27.32 -22.63 -10.22
CA ALA A 33 -27.72 -23.86 -10.86
C ALA A 33 -26.92 -24.03 -12.17
N ALA A 34 -25.99 -24.99 -12.17
CA ALA A 34 -25.32 -25.45 -13.37
C ALA A 34 -26.30 -26.21 -14.27
N GLN A 35 -27.10 -25.51 -15.06
CA GLN A 35 -28.01 -26.14 -16.03
C GLN A 35 -27.44 -26.08 -17.45
N SER A 36 -26.71 -27.11 -17.90
CA SER A 36 -26.59 -27.52 -19.31
C SER A 36 -26.62 -26.39 -20.38
N TRP A 37 -25.45 -25.88 -20.77
CA TRP A 37 -25.32 -24.80 -21.77
C TRP A 37 -24.60 -25.32 -23.02
N ALA A 38 -25.28 -26.16 -23.81
CA ALA A 38 -24.88 -26.45 -25.18
C ALA A 38 -25.61 -25.48 -26.11
N GLY A 39 -24.91 -24.49 -26.67
CA GLY A 39 -25.42 -23.67 -27.78
C GLY A 39 -25.37 -22.14 -27.64
N LYS A 40 -24.69 -21.55 -26.66
CA LYS A 40 -24.64 -20.08 -26.51
C LYS A 40 -23.27 -19.52 -26.93
N ALA A 41 -23.25 -18.45 -27.73
CA ALA A 41 -22.04 -17.92 -28.37
C ALA A 41 -21.54 -16.61 -27.73
N GLY A 42 -20.23 -16.40 -27.73
CA GLY A 42 -19.59 -15.12 -27.37
C GLY A 42 -19.32 -14.96 -25.86
N LEU A 43 -19.64 -13.77 -25.34
CA LEU A 43 -19.31 -13.31 -23.98
C LEU A 43 -19.76 -14.28 -22.88
N GLU A 44 -20.93 -14.90 -23.03
CA GLU A 44 -21.45 -15.84 -22.05
C GLU A 44 -20.51 -17.02 -21.81
N LEU A 45 -19.92 -17.62 -22.85
CA LEU A 45 -18.98 -18.74 -22.68
C LEU A 45 -17.69 -18.29 -21.99
N THR A 46 -17.15 -17.12 -22.33
CA THR A 46 -15.94 -16.58 -21.69
C THR A 46 -16.19 -16.14 -20.25
N VAL A 47 -17.34 -15.57 -19.95
CA VAL A 47 -17.75 -15.21 -18.59
C VAL A 47 -17.96 -16.49 -17.76
N ILE A 48 -18.63 -17.51 -18.31
CA ILE A 48 -18.79 -18.82 -17.66
C ILE A 48 -17.41 -19.46 -17.38
N LEU A 49 -16.50 -19.43 -18.36
CA LEU A 49 -15.16 -20.04 -18.24
C LEU A 49 -14.22 -19.27 -17.30
N LEU A 50 -14.47 -17.98 -17.07
CA LEU A 50 -13.83 -17.15 -16.04
C LEU A 50 -14.52 -17.28 -14.66
N ALA A 51 -15.82 -17.59 -14.63
CA ALA A 51 -16.65 -17.63 -13.41
C ALA A 51 -16.84 -19.04 -12.80
N GLN A 52 -16.42 -20.11 -13.48
CA GLN A 52 -16.64 -21.51 -13.05
C GLN A 52 -16.04 -21.86 -11.66
N LEU A 53 -15.12 -21.05 -11.11
CA LEU A 53 -14.66 -21.13 -9.72
C LEU A 53 -14.48 -19.71 -9.14
N PRO A 54 -15.15 -19.36 -8.04
CA PRO A 54 -15.26 -17.97 -7.57
C PRO A 54 -13.97 -17.36 -7.00
N GLU A 55 -12.92 -18.16 -6.78
CA GLU A 55 -11.72 -17.75 -6.04
C GLU A 55 -10.54 -17.32 -6.93
N CYS A 56 -10.63 -17.39 -8.26
CA CYS A 56 -9.46 -17.14 -9.12
C CYS A 56 -9.75 -16.59 -10.53
N TRP A 57 -10.79 -15.77 -10.69
CA TRP A 57 -11.08 -15.07 -11.96
C TRP A 57 -9.90 -14.23 -12.44
N ASP A 58 -9.19 -13.55 -11.53
CA ASP A 58 -7.94 -12.84 -11.81
C ASP A 58 -6.85 -13.77 -12.39
N TYR A 59 -6.71 -14.98 -11.85
CA TYR A 59 -5.74 -15.98 -12.34
C TYR A 59 -6.13 -16.51 -13.72
N ARG A 60 -7.43 -16.71 -13.95
CA ARG A 60 -7.95 -17.21 -15.22
C ARG A 60 -7.84 -16.16 -16.31
N TYR A 61 -8.19 -14.91 -16.01
CA TYR A 61 -7.98 -13.76 -16.87
C TYR A 61 -6.51 -13.62 -17.24
N ARG A 62 -5.61 -13.60 -16.23
CA ARG A 62 -4.16 -13.54 -16.45
C ARG A 62 -3.66 -14.62 -17.41
N LYS A 63 -4.10 -15.88 -17.23
CA LYS A 63 -3.67 -17.01 -18.05
C LYS A 63 -4.18 -16.92 -19.49
N LEU A 64 -5.41 -16.46 -19.69
CA LEU A 64 -6.03 -16.37 -21.02
C LEU A 64 -5.55 -15.13 -21.77
N ALA A 65 -5.47 -13.98 -21.10
CA ALA A 65 -4.97 -12.74 -21.67
C ALA A 65 -3.52 -12.89 -22.18
N LEU A 66 -2.65 -13.58 -21.43
CA LEU A 66 -1.29 -13.87 -21.88
C LEU A 66 -1.23 -14.86 -23.04
N LYS A 67 -2.15 -15.83 -23.10
CA LYS A 67 -2.19 -16.85 -24.18
C LYS A 67 -2.62 -16.26 -25.50
N ASN A 68 -3.63 -15.38 -25.47
CA ASN A 68 -4.25 -14.80 -26.65
C ASN A 68 -3.74 -13.39 -26.98
N HIS A 69 -2.68 -12.94 -26.31
CA HIS A 69 -2.08 -11.64 -26.59
C HIS A 69 -1.53 -11.62 -28.04
N PRO A 70 -1.73 -10.53 -28.80
CA PRO A 70 -1.31 -10.43 -30.21
C PRO A 70 0.20 -10.62 -30.42
N LEU A 71 1.02 -10.41 -29.38
CA LEU A 71 2.48 -10.63 -29.44
C LEU A 71 2.91 -12.10 -29.22
N LYS A 72 2.03 -12.99 -28.75
CA LYS A 72 2.39 -14.38 -28.40
C LYS A 72 1.71 -15.41 -29.29
N SER A 73 0.49 -15.14 -29.75
CA SER A 73 -0.29 -16.05 -30.56
C SER A 73 -0.62 -15.40 -31.90
N ASP A 74 -0.20 -16.05 -32.98
CA ASP A 74 -0.49 -15.64 -34.36
C ASP A 74 -1.81 -16.26 -34.89
N GLU A 75 -2.64 -16.80 -34.01
CA GLU A 75 -3.92 -17.40 -34.40
C GLU A 75 -4.91 -16.32 -34.88
N PRO A 76 -5.65 -16.54 -35.98
CA PRO A 76 -6.54 -15.53 -36.55
C PRO A 76 -7.70 -15.14 -35.61
N PHE A 77 -8.03 -15.99 -34.64
CA PHE A 77 -9.08 -15.76 -33.64
C PHE A 77 -8.52 -15.28 -32.27
N ALA A 78 -7.19 -15.15 -32.11
CA ALA A 78 -6.58 -14.71 -30.84
C ALA A 78 -6.99 -13.28 -30.49
N ALA A 79 -6.98 -12.37 -31.46
CA ALA A 79 -7.37 -10.97 -31.23
C ALA A 79 -8.84 -10.83 -30.79
N GLU A 80 -9.74 -11.61 -31.39
CA GLU A 80 -11.17 -11.59 -31.05
C GLU A 80 -11.42 -12.20 -29.66
N THR A 81 -10.75 -13.31 -29.34
CA THR A 81 -10.85 -13.91 -28.01
C THR A 81 -10.25 -13.00 -26.93
N PHE A 82 -9.14 -12.31 -27.22
CA PHE A 82 -8.54 -11.32 -26.31
C PHE A 82 -9.50 -10.17 -26.01
N ARG A 83 -10.19 -9.66 -27.03
CA ARG A 83 -11.24 -8.65 -26.87
C ARG A 83 -12.36 -9.13 -25.95
N GLN A 84 -12.86 -10.34 -26.16
CA GLN A 84 -13.92 -10.93 -25.34
C GLN A 84 -13.48 -11.17 -23.89
N ILE A 85 -12.23 -11.59 -23.69
CA ILE A 85 -11.63 -11.78 -22.36
C ILE A 85 -11.51 -10.44 -21.61
N ALA A 86 -11.12 -9.37 -22.30
CA ALA A 86 -11.04 -8.02 -21.72
C ALA A 86 -12.42 -7.45 -21.37
N GLU A 87 -13.42 -7.63 -22.25
CA GLU A 87 -14.80 -7.20 -21.97
C GLU A 87 -15.40 -7.95 -20.78
N ALA A 88 -15.17 -9.27 -20.70
CA ALA A 88 -15.61 -10.07 -19.55
C ALA A 88 -14.95 -9.62 -18.24
N TYR A 89 -13.66 -9.26 -18.27
CA TYR A 89 -12.95 -8.76 -17.10
C TYR A 89 -13.50 -7.42 -16.61
N ASP A 90 -13.77 -6.46 -17.50
CA ASP A 90 -14.30 -5.15 -17.12
C ASP A 90 -15.71 -5.20 -16.50
N VAL A 91 -16.48 -6.24 -16.82
CA VAL A 91 -17.79 -6.50 -16.19
C VAL A 91 -17.64 -7.18 -14.84
N LEU A 92 -16.73 -8.14 -14.73
CA LEU A 92 -16.52 -8.91 -13.50
C LEU A 92 -15.73 -8.15 -12.43
N SER A 93 -14.92 -7.16 -12.83
CA SER A 93 -14.10 -6.34 -11.93
C SER A 93 -14.94 -5.38 -11.08
N ASP A 94 -16.03 -4.84 -11.63
CA ASP A 94 -16.93 -3.92 -10.93
C ASP A 94 -18.10 -4.69 -10.28
N PRO A 95 -18.27 -4.62 -8.94
CA PRO A 95 -19.35 -5.32 -8.26
C PRO A 95 -20.75 -4.88 -8.72
N VAL A 96 -20.92 -3.65 -9.22
CA VAL A 96 -22.20 -3.14 -9.72
C VAL A 96 -22.52 -3.75 -11.08
N LYS A 97 -21.58 -3.71 -12.04
CA LYS A 97 -21.75 -4.31 -13.37
C LYS A 97 -21.96 -5.82 -13.28
N ARG A 98 -21.19 -6.48 -12.41
CA ARG A 98 -21.37 -7.90 -12.09
C ARG A 98 -22.76 -8.20 -11.55
N GLY A 99 -23.23 -7.41 -10.57
CA GLY A 99 -24.55 -7.62 -9.98
C GLY A 99 -25.70 -7.42 -10.98
N ILE A 100 -25.51 -6.59 -12.00
CA ILE A 100 -26.45 -6.40 -13.12
C ILE A 100 -26.42 -7.62 -14.05
N TYR A 101 -25.22 -8.06 -14.45
CA TYR A 101 -25.03 -9.24 -15.30
C TYR A 101 -25.57 -10.52 -14.65
N ASP A 102 -25.32 -10.71 -13.35
CA ASP A 102 -25.79 -11.88 -12.58
C ASP A 102 -27.34 -11.97 -12.53
N LYS A 103 -28.04 -10.82 -12.65
CA LYS A 103 -29.51 -10.75 -12.55
C LYS A 103 -30.22 -10.75 -13.90
N PHE A 104 -29.64 -10.06 -14.89
CA PHE A 104 -30.30 -9.76 -16.16
C PHE A 104 -29.50 -10.22 -17.39
N GLY A 105 -28.35 -10.85 -17.20
CA GLY A 105 -27.48 -11.32 -18.28
C GLY A 105 -26.86 -10.18 -19.11
N GLU A 106 -26.36 -10.53 -20.30
CA GLU A 106 -25.76 -9.58 -21.24
C GLU A 106 -26.77 -8.53 -21.73
N GLU A 107 -28.05 -8.90 -21.86
CA GLU A 107 -29.12 -8.03 -22.35
C GLU A 107 -29.42 -6.88 -21.39
N GLY A 108 -29.46 -7.13 -20.07
CA GLY A 108 -29.66 -6.07 -19.08
C GLY A 108 -28.44 -5.19 -18.89
N LEU A 109 -27.25 -5.72 -19.17
CA LEU A 109 -26.00 -4.96 -19.10
C LEU A 109 -25.89 -3.99 -20.28
N LYS A 110 -26.14 -4.44 -21.52
CA LYS A 110 -26.05 -3.62 -22.74
C LYS A 110 -27.29 -2.76 -23.01
N GLY A 111 -28.48 -3.25 -22.63
CA GLY A 111 -29.77 -2.58 -22.85
C GLY A 111 -30.16 -1.56 -21.77
N GLY A 112 -29.47 -1.57 -20.62
CA GLY A 112 -29.84 -0.78 -19.45
C GLY A 112 -31.04 -1.37 -18.70
N ILE A 113 -31.10 -1.11 -17.40
CA ILE A 113 -32.19 -1.58 -16.52
C ILE A 113 -33.14 -0.40 -16.21
N PRO A 114 -34.47 -0.61 -16.23
CA PRO A 114 -35.44 0.32 -15.65
C PRO A 114 -35.27 0.37 -14.12
N LEU A 115 -34.86 1.52 -13.57
CA LEU A 115 -34.76 1.71 -12.12
C LEU A 115 -36.15 1.89 -11.50
N GLU A 116 -36.74 0.82 -10.95
CA GLU A 116 -37.95 0.86 -10.11
C GLU A 116 -37.71 1.43 -8.69
N PHE A 117 -36.74 2.33 -8.50
CA PHE A 117 -36.56 3.07 -7.25
C PHE A 117 -36.26 4.55 -7.52
N GLY A 118 -37.32 5.27 -7.88
CA GLY A 118 -37.56 6.68 -7.54
C GLY A 118 -36.47 7.71 -7.85
N ALA A 119 -36.37 8.17 -9.10
CA ALA A 119 -36.10 9.56 -9.49
C ALA A 119 -36.30 9.73 -11.00
N GLN A 120 -36.75 10.91 -11.45
CA GLN A 120 -37.24 11.15 -12.81
C GLN A 120 -36.10 11.27 -13.86
N THR A 121 -36.14 10.38 -14.88
CA THR A 121 -35.32 10.28 -16.13
C THR A 121 -33.81 10.03 -15.96
N PRO A 122 -33.07 9.34 -16.88
CA PRO A 122 -33.39 8.42 -18.00
C PRO A 122 -33.02 6.94 -17.67
N TRP A 123 -33.23 6.00 -18.61
CA TRP A 123 -32.70 4.62 -18.54
C TRP A 123 -31.24 4.61 -18.02
N THR A 124 -30.85 3.62 -17.20
CA THR A 124 -29.43 3.45 -16.87
C THR A 124 -28.66 3.30 -18.18
N THR A 125 -27.62 4.13 -18.38
CA THR A 125 -26.80 4.09 -19.59
C THR A 125 -26.29 2.67 -19.76
N GLY A 126 -26.67 2.02 -20.86
CA GLY A 126 -26.21 0.68 -21.20
C GLY A 126 -24.68 0.63 -21.15
N TYR A 127 -24.14 -0.43 -20.56
CA TYR A 127 -22.71 -0.65 -20.53
C TYR A 127 -22.20 -0.82 -21.97
N VAL A 128 -21.27 0.06 -22.35
CA VAL A 128 -20.55 -0.02 -23.61
C VAL A 128 -19.09 -0.23 -23.26
N PHE A 129 -18.55 -1.37 -23.68
CA PHE A 129 -17.12 -1.62 -23.57
C PHE A 129 -16.35 -0.53 -24.31
N HIS A 130 -15.34 0.04 -23.68
CA HIS A 130 -14.54 1.16 -24.23
C HIS A 130 -13.73 0.79 -25.49
N GLY A 131 -13.91 -0.41 -26.06
CA GLY A 131 -13.41 -0.85 -27.36
C GLY A 131 -11.95 -1.30 -27.38
N ASN A 132 -11.12 -0.81 -26.45
CA ASN A 132 -9.69 -1.08 -26.40
C ASN A 132 -9.32 -2.15 -25.35
N PRO A 133 -9.08 -3.41 -25.74
CA PRO A 133 -8.70 -4.47 -24.79
C PRO A 133 -7.33 -4.21 -24.12
N ASP A 134 -6.42 -3.53 -24.81
CA ASP A 134 -5.10 -3.17 -24.29
C ASP A 134 -5.16 -2.24 -23.07
N LYS A 135 -6.23 -1.44 -22.94
CA LYS A 135 -6.43 -0.57 -21.77
C LYS A 135 -6.70 -1.39 -20.51
N VAL A 136 -7.59 -2.39 -20.60
CA VAL A 136 -7.88 -3.32 -19.49
C VAL A 136 -6.64 -4.15 -19.17
N PHE A 137 -5.91 -4.53 -20.21
CA PHE A 137 -4.64 -5.23 -20.06
C PHE A 137 -3.62 -4.41 -19.29
N HIS A 138 -3.38 -3.15 -19.70
CA HIS A 138 -2.46 -2.24 -19.04
C HIS A 138 -2.90 -1.92 -17.61
N GLU A 139 -4.19 -1.74 -17.37
CA GLU A 139 -4.74 -1.51 -16.02
C GLU A 139 -4.53 -2.73 -15.11
N PHE A 140 -4.68 -3.95 -15.64
CA PHE A 140 -4.47 -5.19 -14.90
C PHE A 140 -3.00 -5.53 -14.63
N PHE A 141 -2.14 -5.38 -15.64
CA PHE A 141 -0.70 -5.72 -15.57
C PHE A 141 0.19 -4.52 -15.20
N GLY A 142 -0.38 -3.31 -15.08
CA GLY A 142 0.34 -2.09 -14.74
C GLY A 142 1.39 -1.65 -15.76
N GLY A 143 1.27 -2.03 -17.04
CA GLY A 143 2.24 -1.70 -18.10
C GLY A 143 1.94 -2.38 -19.44
N ASP A 144 2.54 -1.85 -20.52
CA ASP A 144 2.36 -2.33 -21.90
C ASP A 144 3.14 -3.62 -22.22
N ASN A 145 4.11 -4.00 -21.37
CA ASN A 145 4.96 -5.17 -21.59
C ASN A 145 5.00 -6.07 -20.35
N PRO A 146 4.10 -7.06 -20.25
CA PRO A 146 4.09 -8.10 -19.21
C PRO A 146 5.15 -9.18 -19.47
N PHE A 147 5.75 -9.17 -20.68
CA PHE A 147 6.69 -10.17 -21.18
C PHE A 147 8.16 -9.79 -20.96
N SER A 148 8.47 -8.52 -20.65
CA SER A 148 9.86 -8.09 -20.41
C SER A 148 10.45 -8.70 -19.15
N GLU A 149 9.62 -9.00 -18.15
CA GLU A 149 10.00 -9.74 -16.94
C GLU A 149 10.05 -11.27 -17.13
N PHE A 150 9.52 -11.78 -18.25
CA PHE A 150 9.46 -13.21 -18.58
C PHE A 150 10.61 -13.64 -19.52
N PHE A 151 11.28 -12.71 -20.21
CA PHE A 151 12.28 -12.97 -21.25
C PHE A 151 13.62 -12.21 -21.07
N GLU A 152 13.96 -11.77 -19.86
CA GLU A 152 15.32 -11.26 -19.61
C GLU A 152 16.33 -12.41 -19.58
N ALA A 153 17.01 -12.59 -20.72
CA ALA A 153 18.29 -13.28 -20.95
C ALA A 153 18.68 -14.44 -20.00
N GLY A 154 17.99 -15.58 -20.10
CA GLY A 154 18.49 -16.80 -19.44
C GLY A 154 17.43 -17.87 -19.28
N GLY A 155 17.06 -18.53 -20.37
CA GLY A 155 16.02 -19.56 -20.47
C GLY A 155 16.09 -20.66 -19.40
N SER A 156 15.52 -20.36 -18.24
CA SER A 156 15.34 -21.26 -17.11
C SER A 156 13.89 -21.14 -16.67
N ASP A 157 13.21 -22.28 -16.62
CA ASP A 157 11.85 -22.42 -16.12
C ASP A 157 11.82 -21.98 -14.65
N VAL A 158 11.50 -20.71 -14.40
CA VAL A 158 11.26 -20.22 -13.05
C VAL A 158 9.91 -20.76 -12.58
N ASP A 159 10.02 -21.71 -11.65
CA ASP A 159 8.94 -22.28 -10.86
C ASP A 159 8.02 -21.17 -10.35
N LEU A 160 6.79 -21.14 -10.87
CA LEU A 160 5.77 -20.13 -10.59
C LEU A 160 5.19 -20.35 -9.19
N ASN A 161 6.03 -20.22 -8.18
CA ASN A 161 5.61 -20.22 -6.80
C ASN A 161 4.83 -18.93 -6.53
N PHE A 162 3.51 -19.05 -6.53
CA PHE A 162 2.48 -18.14 -6.02
C PHE A 162 2.97 -16.74 -5.56
N GLY A 163 3.37 -15.87 -6.51
CA GLY A 163 3.71 -14.48 -6.20
C GLY A 163 4.82 -13.84 -7.05
N GLY A 164 4.54 -13.49 -8.30
CA GLY A 164 5.30 -12.50 -9.08
C GLY A 164 4.66 -12.24 -10.46
N LEU A 165 4.56 -11.03 -11.01
CA LEU A 165 5.18 -9.76 -10.60
C LEU A 165 4.42 -8.46 -10.98
N ARG A 166 3.11 -8.46 -11.28
CA ARG A 166 2.36 -7.17 -11.31
C ARG A 166 0.83 -7.24 -11.13
N GLY A 167 0.36 -8.10 -10.24
CA GLY A 167 -1.03 -8.07 -9.76
C GLY A 167 -1.05 -8.26 -8.25
N ARG A 168 -1.63 -7.28 -7.54
CA ARG A 168 -1.63 -7.05 -6.07
C ARG A 168 -0.33 -6.50 -5.47
N GLY A 169 -0.26 -5.17 -5.43
CA GLY A 169 0.39 -4.41 -4.34
C GLY A 169 1.91 -4.54 -4.25
N VAL A 170 2.65 -3.92 -5.18
CA VAL A 170 3.98 -3.43 -4.81
C VAL A 170 3.77 -2.49 -3.64
N LYS A 171 4.20 -2.89 -2.43
CA LYS A 171 4.04 -2.06 -1.25
C LYS A 171 4.83 -0.77 -1.52
N LYS A 172 4.14 0.31 -1.82
CA LYS A 172 4.75 1.62 -2.05
C LYS A 172 5.11 2.18 -0.69
N GLN A 173 6.34 2.67 -0.54
CA GLN A 173 6.74 3.40 0.64
C GLN A 173 6.22 4.83 0.53
N ASP A 174 5.57 5.30 1.58
CA ASP A 174 5.15 6.71 1.69
C ASP A 174 6.38 7.63 1.75
N PRO A 175 6.27 8.88 1.28
CA PRO A 175 7.39 9.82 1.30
C PRO A 175 7.88 10.06 2.73
N SER A 176 9.18 10.31 2.88
CA SER A 176 9.80 10.57 4.18
C SER A 176 9.24 11.81 4.86
N ILE A 177 9.00 11.71 6.17
CA ILE A 177 8.46 12.80 7.00
C ILE A 177 9.63 13.54 7.65
N GLU A 178 9.79 14.82 7.31
CA GLU A 178 10.82 15.68 7.88
C GLU A 178 10.33 16.39 9.15
N ARG A 179 11.16 16.44 10.19
CA ARG A 179 10.89 17.07 11.49
C ARG A 179 12.08 17.89 11.93
N ASP A 180 11.85 19.10 12.44
CA ASP A 180 12.92 19.94 12.97
C ASP A 180 13.32 19.54 14.39
N LEU A 181 14.61 19.35 14.64
CA LEU A 181 15.18 19.13 15.97
C LEU A 181 15.94 20.37 16.42
N TYR A 182 15.32 21.16 17.30
CA TYR A 182 15.94 22.35 17.88
C TYR A 182 16.90 22.00 19.01
N LEU A 183 18.18 22.33 18.83
CA LEU A 183 19.24 22.11 19.81
C LEU A 183 19.85 23.44 20.24
N SER A 184 20.20 23.56 21.52
CA SER A 184 20.94 24.73 22.00
C SER A 184 22.42 24.64 21.62
N LEU A 185 23.14 25.76 21.74
CA LEU A 185 24.59 25.79 21.48
C LEU A 185 25.35 24.90 22.47
N GLU A 186 24.86 24.81 23.70
CA GLU A 186 25.42 23.96 24.75
C GLU A 186 25.20 22.48 24.42
N ASP A 187 24.00 22.11 23.96
CA ASP A 187 23.67 20.75 23.53
C ASP A 187 24.58 20.29 22.36
N LEU A 188 24.85 21.19 21.41
CA LEU A 188 25.74 20.92 20.27
C LEU A 188 27.22 20.89 20.67
N PHE A 189 27.60 21.62 21.73
CA PHE A 189 28.98 21.68 22.19
C PHE A 189 29.38 20.46 23.01
N PHE A 190 28.54 20.04 23.98
CA PHE A 190 28.84 18.92 24.86
C PHE A 190 28.31 17.57 24.35
N GLY A 191 27.37 17.59 23.40
CA GLY A 191 26.57 16.43 23.04
C GLY A 191 25.47 16.19 24.09
N CYS A 192 24.35 15.62 23.65
CA CYS A 192 23.23 15.31 24.55
C CYS A 192 22.35 14.18 23.98
N THR A 193 21.57 13.53 24.83
CA THR A 193 20.57 12.55 24.39
C THR A 193 19.18 13.19 24.41
N LYS A 194 18.57 13.38 23.23
CA LYS A 194 17.22 13.93 23.10
C LYS A 194 16.23 12.80 22.91
N LYS A 195 15.20 12.77 23.75
CA LYS A 195 14.06 11.84 23.64
C LYS A 195 12.87 12.57 23.05
N ILE A 196 12.43 12.13 21.88
CA ILE A 196 11.31 12.73 21.14
C ILE A 196 10.17 11.75 21.09
N LYS A 197 8.98 12.20 21.50
CA LYS A 197 7.76 11.42 21.41
C LYS A 197 7.14 11.61 20.03
N ILE A 198 6.91 10.52 19.31
CA ILE A 198 6.16 10.49 18.07
C ILE A 198 4.87 9.69 18.29
N SER A 199 3.76 10.15 17.73
CA SER A 199 2.53 9.37 17.61
C SER A 199 2.50 8.77 16.21
N ARG A 200 2.28 7.45 16.12
CA ARG A 200 2.14 6.73 14.86
C ARG A 200 0.90 5.86 14.86
N ARG A 201 0.28 5.68 13.71
CA ARG A 201 -0.77 4.70 13.49
C ARG A 201 -0.15 3.30 13.34
N VAL A 202 -0.64 2.34 14.10
CA VAL A 202 -0.22 0.93 14.08
C VAL A 202 -1.42 0.07 13.75
N LEU A 203 -1.27 -0.83 12.78
CA LEU A 203 -2.31 -1.80 12.41
C LEU A 203 -2.42 -2.86 13.52
N ASN A 204 -3.64 -3.18 13.96
CA ASN A 204 -3.85 -4.28 14.90
C ASN A 204 -3.86 -5.64 14.18
N GLU A 205 -3.82 -6.73 14.95
CA GLU A 205 -3.84 -8.11 14.43
C GLU A 205 -5.04 -8.41 13.53
N ASP A 206 -6.15 -7.68 13.69
CA ASP A 206 -7.34 -7.83 12.85
C ASP A 206 -7.16 -7.30 11.42
N GLU A 207 -6.05 -6.64 11.07
CA GLU A 207 -5.74 -6.02 9.76
C GLU A 207 -6.71 -4.92 9.27
N TYR A 208 -7.87 -4.74 9.91
CA TYR A 208 -8.87 -3.72 9.57
C TYR A 208 -8.85 -2.51 10.50
N SER A 209 -8.41 -2.69 11.75
CA SER A 209 -8.41 -1.63 12.75
C SER A 209 -7.01 -1.07 12.97
N SER A 210 -6.92 0.25 13.14
CA SER A 210 -5.67 0.95 13.39
C SER A 210 -5.73 1.70 14.72
N THR A 211 -4.72 1.52 15.58
CA THR A 211 -4.59 2.24 16.84
C THR A 211 -3.46 3.28 16.77
N ILE A 212 -3.65 4.42 17.42
CA ILE A 212 -2.58 5.42 17.56
C ILE A 212 -1.73 5.00 18.76
N LYS A 213 -0.44 4.75 18.53
CA LYS A 213 0.53 4.40 19.57
C LYS A 213 1.64 5.44 19.61
N ASP A 214 2.03 5.80 20.81
CA ASP A 214 3.14 6.69 21.05
C ASP A 214 4.45 5.90 21.17
N LYS A 215 5.49 6.34 20.47
CA LYS A 215 6.84 5.79 20.57
C LYS A 215 7.83 6.90 20.88
N ILE A 216 8.80 6.60 21.76
CA ILE A 216 9.87 7.53 22.10
C ILE A 216 11.09 7.15 21.27
N LEU A 217 11.52 8.06 20.40
CA LEU A 217 12.77 7.96 19.65
C LEU A 217 13.88 8.65 20.46
N THR A 218 15.02 8.00 20.61
CA THR A 218 16.19 8.56 21.29
C THR A 218 17.22 8.94 20.25
N ILE A 219 17.67 10.20 20.28
CA ILE A 219 18.69 10.75 19.39
C ILE A 219 19.90 11.12 20.23
N ASP A 220 21.02 10.49 19.93
CA ASP A 220 22.31 10.78 20.58
C ASP A 220 23.06 11.83 19.75
N VAL A 221 22.91 13.08 20.14
CA VAL A 221 23.55 14.23 19.51
C VAL A 221 25.04 14.19 19.83
N GLN A 222 25.86 14.04 18.81
CA GLN A 222 27.31 14.09 18.98
C GLN A 222 27.81 15.55 19.06
N PRO A 223 28.85 15.81 19.86
CA PRO A 223 29.52 17.11 19.89
C PRO A 223 29.93 17.58 18.50
N GLY A 224 29.66 18.84 18.17
CA GLY A 224 30.11 19.48 16.95
C GLY A 224 29.19 19.30 15.74
N TRP A 225 27.99 18.71 15.88
CA TRP A 225 27.02 18.66 14.80
C TRP A 225 26.71 20.05 14.22
N ARG A 226 26.56 20.08 12.89
CA ARG A 226 26.26 21.30 12.15
C ARG A 226 24.76 21.40 11.88
N GLN A 227 24.27 22.62 11.70
CA GLN A 227 22.92 22.84 11.23
C GLN A 227 22.67 22.09 9.90
N GLY A 228 21.51 21.46 9.77
CA GLY A 228 21.14 20.68 8.59
C GLY A 228 21.57 19.21 8.61
N THR A 229 22.27 18.74 9.66
CA THR A 229 22.55 17.31 9.87
C THR A 229 21.23 16.53 9.92
N ARG A 230 21.14 15.44 9.16
CA ARG A 230 19.93 14.62 9.02
C ARG A 230 20.08 13.31 9.79
N ILE A 231 19.09 12.99 10.61
CA ILE A 231 19.00 11.74 11.37
C ILE A 231 17.74 11.00 10.90
N THR A 232 17.93 9.85 10.26
CA THR A 232 16.83 9.06 9.69
C THR A 232 16.46 7.92 10.62
N PHE A 233 15.17 7.76 10.88
CA PHE A 233 14.58 6.60 11.54
C PHE A 233 13.71 5.85 10.54
N GLU A 234 14.16 4.65 10.18
CA GLU A 234 13.53 3.85 9.14
C GLU A 234 12.17 3.30 9.59
N LYS A 235 11.15 3.41 8.73
CA LYS A 235 9.82 2.81 8.92
C LYS A 235 9.11 3.20 10.22
N GLU A 236 9.44 4.37 10.78
CA GLU A 236 8.81 4.90 12.00
C GLU A 236 7.52 5.70 11.74
N GLY A 237 7.13 5.88 10.49
CA GLY A 237 5.88 6.54 10.10
C GLY A 237 4.61 5.72 10.33
N ASP A 238 3.50 6.19 9.78
CA ASP A 238 2.20 5.55 9.90
C ASP A 238 2.14 4.21 9.15
N GLN A 239 1.51 3.20 9.76
CA GLN A 239 1.28 1.89 9.17
C GLN A 239 -0.13 1.84 8.56
N GLY A 240 -0.21 1.32 7.32
CA GLY A 240 -1.47 1.09 6.62
C GLY A 240 -1.51 -0.27 5.93
N PRO A 241 -2.71 -0.78 5.59
CA PRO A 241 -2.85 -2.01 4.84
C PRO A 241 -2.19 -1.84 3.46
N ASN A 242 -1.20 -2.69 3.16
CA ASN A 242 -0.41 -2.68 1.91
C ASN A 242 0.56 -1.49 1.70
N ILE A 243 0.89 -0.71 2.73
CA ILE A 243 1.84 0.43 2.64
C ILE A 243 3.08 0.16 3.49
N ILE A 244 4.28 0.42 2.96
CA ILE A 244 5.50 0.41 3.79
C ILE A 244 5.54 1.74 4.55
N PRO A 245 5.73 1.71 5.89
CA PRO A 245 5.76 2.94 6.67
C PRO A 245 6.86 3.90 6.19
N ALA A 246 6.56 5.18 6.17
CA ALA A 246 7.52 6.22 5.84
C ALA A 246 8.68 6.27 6.84
N ASP A 247 9.81 6.81 6.38
CA ASP A 247 10.95 7.12 7.24
C ASP A 247 10.74 8.50 7.88
N ILE A 248 11.19 8.65 9.12
CA ILE A 248 11.16 9.93 9.82
C ILE A 248 12.56 10.52 9.84
N ILE A 249 12.74 11.70 9.25
CA ILE A 249 14.01 12.39 9.16
C ILE A 249 13.98 13.59 10.11
N PHE A 250 14.86 13.61 11.11
CA PHE A 250 15.09 14.78 11.95
C PHE A 250 16.20 15.65 11.37
N ILE A 251 15.91 16.93 11.18
CA ILE A 251 16.87 17.93 10.69
C ILE A 251 17.31 18.78 11.87
N VAL A 252 18.61 18.79 12.16
CA VAL A 252 19.17 19.59 13.24
C VAL A 252 19.04 21.08 12.91
N LYS A 253 18.36 21.81 13.79
CA LYS A 253 18.27 23.27 13.76
C LYS A 253 18.83 23.86 15.04
N GLU A 254 19.59 24.94 14.92
CA GLU A 254 20.13 25.65 16.06
C GLU A 254 19.06 26.55 16.66
N LYS A 255 18.88 26.47 17.98
CA LYS A 255 18.03 27.39 18.72
C LYS A 255 18.73 28.74 18.84
N LEU A 256 17.99 29.83 18.62
CA LEU A 256 18.51 31.17 18.77
C LEU A 256 19.03 31.39 20.21
N HIS A 257 20.31 31.73 20.35
CA HIS A 257 20.91 32.04 21.64
C HIS A 257 20.96 33.57 21.85
N PRO A 258 20.64 34.10 23.05
CA PRO A 258 20.53 35.55 23.27
C PRO A 258 21.84 36.33 23.10
N ARG A 259 22.99 35.71 23.37
CA ARG A 259 24.30 36.39 23.37
C ARG A 259 25.21 35.97 22.24
N PHE A 260 25.03 34.75 21.74
CA PHE A 260 26.00 34.10 20.87
C PHE A 260 25.31 33.74 19.57
N ARG A 261 26.02 33.93 18.45
CA ARG A 261 25.60 33.45 17.14
C ARG A 261 26.68 32.52 16.63
N ARG A 262 26.33 31.25 16.42
CA ARG A 262 27.23 30.27 15.82
C ARG A 262 27.14 30.35 14.31
N GLU A 263 28.28 30.22 13.66
CA GLU A 263 28.38 30.06 12.22
C GLU A 263 29.44 28.98 11.97
N ASN A 264 28.97 27.79 11.60
CA ASN A 264 29.82 26.61 11.46
C ASN A 264 30.63 26.36 12.74
N ASP A 265 31.95 26.50 12.66
CA ASP A 265 32.88 26.25 13.75
C ASP A 265 33.20 27.54 14.55
N ASN A 266 32.70 28.70 14.11
CA ASN A 266 32.93 29.99 14.75
C ASN A 266 31.76 30.42 15.63
N LEU A 267 32.07 31.16 16.71
CA LEU A 267 31.08 31.73 17.61
C LEU A 267 31.27 33.25 17.69
N PHE A 268 30.23 33.99 17.29
CA PHE A 268 30.19 35.44 17.33
C PHE A 268 29.49 35.92 18.60
N PHE A 269 30.09 36.90 19.27
CA PHE A 269 29.57 37.57 20.45
C PHE A 269 29.75 39.08 20.28
N VAL A 270 28.67 39.85 20.47
CA VAL A 270 28.75 41.31 20.44
C VAL A 270 28.78 41.80 21.88
N ASN A 271 29.93 42.36 22.30
CA ASN A 271 30.07 42.98 23.60
C ASN A 271 29.95 44.51 23.48
N PRO A 272 28.86 45.13 23.96
CA PRO A 272 28.77 46.59 24.00
C PRO A 272 29.74 47.14 25.04
N ILE A 273 30.74 47.87 24.59
CA ILE A 273 31.74 48.52 25.45
C ILE A 273 31.43 50.02 25.47
N SER A 274 31.44 50.64 26.65
CA SER A 274 31.29 52.10 26.75
C SER A 274 32.55 52.80 26.25
N LEU A 275 32.40 53.97 25.62
CA LEU A 275 33.52 54.71 25.03
C LEU A 275 34.67 54.94 26.02
N GLY A 276 34.36 55.35 27.26
CA GLY A 276 35.37 55.52 28.32
C GLY A 276 36.09 54.23 28.72
N LYS A 277 35.48 53.05 28.50
CA LYS A 277 36.17 51.75 28.65
C LYS A 277 37.07 51.43 27.47
N GLY A 278 36.71 51.85 26.25
CA GLY A 278 37.47 51.59 25.03
C GLY A 278 38.69 52.51 24.82
N LEU A 279 38.69 53.72 25.39
CA LEU A 279 39.78 54.69 25.23
C LEU A 279 40.96 54.47 26.18
N VAL A 280 40.82 53.63 27.19
CA VAL A 280 41.89 53.37 28.18
C VAL A 280 42.71 52.15 27.74
N PRO A 281 44.02 52.32 27.44
CA PRO A 281 44.88 51.19 27.11
C PRO A 281 45.05 50.22 28.29
N ASN A 282 45.28 48.94 28.00
CA ASN A 282 45.51 47.85 28.97
C ASN A 282 44.33 47.51 29.91
N ARG A 283 43.09 47.75 29.48
CA ARG A 283 41.92 47.35 30.27
C ARG A 283 41.50 45.91 29.99
N ILE A 284 41.33 45.12 31.05
CA ILE A 284 40.82 43.74 30.97
C ILE A 284 39.31 43.76 30.74
N ILE A 285 38.85 43.07 29.70
CA ILE A 285 37.42 42.89 29.38
C ILE A 285 37.09 41.42 29.59
N ASN A 286 36.14 41.15 30.49
CA ASN A 286 35.63 39.80 30.69
C ASN A 286 34.70 39.46 29.53
N VAL A 287 35.15 38.57 28.65
CA VAL A 287 34.32 37.95 27.63
C VAL A 287 33.79 36.64 28.22
N PRO A 288 32.47 36.41 28.21
CA PRO A 288 31.94 35.12 28.63
C PRO A 288 32.47 34.04 27.70
N SER A 289 33.37 33.20 28.21
CA SER A 289 33.89 32.02 27.52
C SER A 289 33.50 30.78 28.32
N LYS A 290 32.43 30.12 27.86
CA LYS A 290 31.75 29.00 28.55
C LYS A 290 31.27 29.32 29.96
#